data_AF-A0A961TI77-F1
#
_entry.id   AF-A0A961TI77-F1
#
_cell.length_a   1.000
_cell.length_b   1.000
_cell.length_c   1.000
_cell.angle_alpha   90.00
_cell.angle_beta   90.00
_cell.angle_gamma   90.00
#
_symmetry.space_group_name_H-M   'P 1'
#
loop_
_entity.id
_entity.type
_entity.pdbx_description
1 polymer ?
#
loop_
_entity_poly.entity_id
_entity_poly.type
_entity_poly.pdbx_seq_one_letter_code
_entity_poly.pdbx_strand_id
1 'polypeptide(L)'
;FIKEVVREMTAKAGQKCTAIRRILVPHKQLADVSDAISAKLAAITIGDPRNEKVRMGALVSRAQRADVLDKCAAIGRETTRVFGDPTAFELVGGDKDRGAFLPPMLFRCDDPDGAHNVHSVEAFGPVSTLMAYRDIPHAIKIANRGGGSLVLSAITHDPAVAAEIVAGSASHHGRIYFNDRTSMAESTGHGSPMPHMVHGGPGRAGGGEELGGIRGAKHYMQRTAIQGSPAMITAITGEWVPGSPEIAAPAHPFTRKFGDLVIGETIHTASRTISLEDIEHFAAFTGDTFYAHMDEEAARANPFFPGRVAHGYLLLSFAAGLFVEPNPGPVLANTGLEGLSFKKPVSPGDSIAVRLTVKKKTPRTDSYGEVRWNVTLTNQDGDEVAQYELHTMNLC
;
A
#
# COMPACT_ATOMS: atom_id res chain seq x y z
N PHE A 1 -18.71 -5.81 -13.82
CA PHE A 1 -18.44 -7.24 -14.03
C PHE A 1 -18.21 -7.59 -15.52
N ILE A 2 -19.26 -7.66 -16.36
CA ILE A 2 -19.16 -8.09 -17.79
C ILE A 2 -18.08 -7.33 -18.58
N LYS A 3 -18.04 -5.99 -18.44
CA LYS A 3 -17.02 -5.14 -19.10
C LYS A 3 -15.59 -5.54 -18.73
N GLU A 4 -15.35 -5.87 -17.45
CA GLU A 4 -14.03 -6.24 -16.93
C GLU A 4 -13.57 -7.57 -17.52
N VAL A 5 -14.44 -8.59 -17.46
CA VAL A 5 -14.17 -9.92 -18.03
C VAL A 5 -13.80 -9.82 -19.50
N VAL A 6 -14.62 -9.15 -20.31
CA VAL A 6 -14.37 -9.01 -21.74
C VAL A 6 -13.07 -8.24 -22.00
N ARG A 7 -12.81 -7.17 -21.26
CA ARG A 7 -11.56 -6.39 -21.39
C ARG A 7 -10.34 -7.26 -21.10
N GLU A 8 -10.38 -8.06 -20.04
CA GLU A 8 -9.26 -8.92 -19.64
C GLU A 8 -9.03 -10.12 -20.57
N MET A 9 -10.10 -10.67 -21.16
CA MET A 9 -9.99 -11.70 -22.20
C MET A 9 -9.34 -11.19 -23.49
N THR A 10 -9.57 -9.92 -23.83
CA THR A 10 -9.26 -9.39 -25.17
C THR A 10 -8.03 -8.47 -25.20
N ALA A 11 -7.72 -7.80 -24.10
CA ALA A 11 -6.51 -6.98 -23.99
C ALA A 11 -5.27 -7.84 -24.27
N LYS A 12 -4.45 -7.42 -25.25
CA LYS A 12 -3.28 -8.16 -25.74
C LYS A 12 -3.60 -9.62 -26.17
N ALA A 13 -4.83 -9.85 -26.67
CA ALA A 13 -5.35 -11.19 -26.97
C ALA A 13 -5.23 -12.16 -25.79
N GLY A 14 -5.44 -11.66 -24.57
CA GLY A 14 -5.36 -12.43 -23.33
C GLY A 14 -3.93 -12.84 -22.93
N GLN A 15 -2.89 -12.37 -23.62
CA GLN A 15 -1.48 -12.68 -23.29
C GLN A 15 -0.96 -11.76 -22.17
N LYS A 16 -1.64 -11.79 -21.02
CA LYS A 16 -1.21 -11.15 -19.77
C LYS A 16 -1.21 -12.23 -18.69
N CYS A 17 -0.16 -12.26 -17.86
CA CYS A 17 -0.11 -13.12 -16.67
C CYS A 17 -1.25 -12.83 -15.69
N THR A 18 -1.76 -11.59 -15.70
CA THR A 18 -2.90 -11.11 -14.92
C THR A 18 -4.23 -11.19 -15.68
N ALA A 19 -4.36 -11.92 -16.79
CA ALA A 19 -5.67 -12.03 -17.46
C ALA A 19 -6.65 -12.93 -16.68
N ILE A 20 -7.96 -12.65 -16.79
CA ILE A 20 -9.00 -13.46 -16.14
C ILE A 20 -9.16 -14.79 -16.90
N ARG A 21 -8.89 -15.92 -16.24
CA ARG A 21 -9.03 -17.27 -16.81
C ARG A 21 -10.25 -18.03 -16.31
N ARG A 22 -10.68 -17.73 -15.09
CA ARG A 22 -11.79 -18.39 -14.39
C ARG A 22 -12.75 -17.32 -13.94
N ILE A 23 -14.01 -17.42 -14.36
CA ILE A 23 -15.07 -16.45 -14.08
C ILE A 23 -16.09 -17.16 -13.20
N LEU A 24 -16.27 -16.67 -11.97
CA LEU A 24 -17.15 -17.26 -10.98
C LEU A 24 -18.39 -16.37 -10.84
N VAL A 25 -19.58 -16.96 -10.93
CA VAL A 25 -20.86 -16.26 -10.81
C VAL A 25 -21.86 -17.03 -9.96
N PRO A 26 -22.84 -16.37 -9.31
CA PRO A 26 -23.92 -17.08 -8.63
C PRO A 26 -24.62 -18.03 -9.61
N HIS A 27 -24.96 -19.23 -9.16
CA HIS A 27 -25.63 -20.24 -9.99
C HIS A 27 -26.86 -19.69 -10.75
N LYS A 28 -27.65 -18.85 -10.09
CA LYS A 28 -28.85 -18.23 -10.68
C LYS A 28 -28.56 -17.26 -11.82
N GLN A 29 -27.33 -16.75 -11.93
CA GLN A 29 -26.93 -15.76 -12.94
C GLN A 29 -26.08 -16.38 -14.07
N LEU A 30 -25.85 -17.70 -14.05
CA LEU A 30 -24.91 -18.36 -14.96
C LEU A 30 -25.29 -18.14 -16.44
N ALA A 31 -26.56 -18.34 -16.79
CA ALA A 31 -27.06 -18.17 -18.16
C ALA A 31 -26.97 -16.69 -18.61
N ASP A 32 -27.56 -15.77 -17.84
CA ASP A 32 -27.58 -14.34 -18.17
C ASP A 32 -26.16 -13.76 -18.34
N VAL A 33 -25.22 -14.17 -17.48
CA VAL A 33 -23.83 -13.74 -17.59
C VAL A 33 -23.14 -14.37 -18.80
N SER A 34 -23.38 -15.65 -19.08
CA SER A 34 -22.85 -16.33 -20.27
C SER A 34 -23.28 -15.60 -21.54
N ASP A 35 -24.57 -15.28 -21.66
CA ASP A 35 -25.13 -14.60 -22.82
C ASP A 35 -24.59 -13.16 -22.94
N ALA A 36 -24.54 -12.42 -21.83
CA ALA A 36 -24.03 -11.06 -21.82
C ALA A 36 -22.53 -10.96 -22.17
N ILE A 37 -21.70 -11.90 -21.70
CA ILE A 37 -20.29 -11.98 -22.10
C ILE A 37 -20.20 -12.33 -23.59
N SER A 38 -20.92 -13.36 -24.03
CA SER A 38 -20.90 -13.84 -25.43
C SER A 38 -21.31 -12.75 -26.42
N ALA A 39 -22.40 -12.03 -26.14
CA ALA A 39 -22.87 -10.91 -26.95
C ALA A 39 -21.82 -9.79 -27.05
N LYS A 40 -21.12 -9.50 -25.95
CA LYS A 40 -20.09 -8.46 -25.92
C LYS A 40 -18.78 -8.91 -26.57
N LEU A 41 -18.44 -10.20 -26.53
CA LEU A 41 -17.31 -10.78 -27.26
C LEU A 41 -17.58 -10.82 -28.77
N ALA A 42 -18.83 -11.05 -29.21
CA ALA A 42 -19.23 -11.03 -30.62
C ALA A 42 -18.97 -9.68 -31.31
N ALA A 43 -19.01 -8.59 -30.54
CA ALA A 43 -18.73 -7.25 -31.04
C ALA A 43 -17.22 -6.93 -31.19
N ILE A 44 -16.32 -7.85 -30.80
CA ILE A 44 -14.87 -7.64 -30.86
C ILE A 44 -14.35 -8.02 -32.24
N THR A 45 -13.91 -7.01 -33.00
CA THR A 45 -13.27 -7.18 -34.29
C THR A 45 -11.83 -7.67 -34.14
N ILE A 46 -11.52 -8.76 -34.83
CA ILE A 46 -10.20 -9.41 -34.83
C ILE A 46 -9.52 -9.11 -36.16
N GLY A 47 -8.23 -8.80 -36.16
CA GLY A 47 -7.55 -8.49 -37.43
C GLY A 47 -6.15 -7.89 -37.31
N ASP A 48 -5.64 -7.39 -38.43
CA ASP A 48 -4.38 -6.65 -38.47
C ASP A 48 -4.50 -5.37 -37.61
N PRO A 49 -3.65 -5.19 -36.58
CA PRO A 49 -3.71 -4.03 -35.68
C PRO A 49 -3.49 -2.68 -36.39
N ARG A 50 -3.01 -2.66 -37.64
CA ARG A 50 -2.90 -1.43 -38.45
C ARG A 50 -4.26 -0.92 -38.93
N ASN A 51 -5.30 -1.76 -38.91
CA ASN A 51 -6.65 -1.35 -39.26
C ASN A 51 -7.36 -0.76 -38.04
N GLU A 52 -7.78 0.50 -38.11
CA GLU A 52 -8.43 1.24 -37.00
C GLU A 52 -9.73 0.59 -36.50
N LYS A 53 -10.38 -0.25 -37.31
CA LYS A 53 -11.59 -0.98 -36.92
C LYS A 53 -11.31 -2.18 -36.04
N VAL A 54 -10.06 -2.66 -35.97
CA VAL A 54 -9.68 -3.83 -35.17
C VAL A 54 -9.64 -3.47 -33.68
N ARG A 55 -10.10 -4.40 -32.84
CA ARG A 55 -10.10 -4.26 -31.37
C ARG A 55 -9.24 -5.31 -30.68
N MET A 56 -8.98 -6.44 -31.33
CA MET A 56 -8.06 -7.47 -30.84
C MET A 56 -7.13 -7.95 -31.96
N GLY A 57 -5.82 -7.92 -31.70
CA GLY A 57 -4.80 -8.42 -32.63
C GLY A 57 -4.56 -9.92 -32.53
N ALA A 58 -3.44 -10.38 -33.10
CA ALA A 58 -2.99 -11.76 -33.02
C ALA A 58 -2.31 -12.11 -31.68
N LEU A 59 -2.16 -13.41 -31.44
CA LEU A 59 -1.14 -13.92 -30.53
C LEU A 59 0.27 -13.65 -31.07
N VAL A 60 1.29 -13.80 -30.22
CA VAL A 60 2.67 -13.45 -30.58
C VAL A 60 3.27 -14.37 -31.65
N SER A 61 2.82 -15.63 -31.75
CA SER A 61 3.36 -16.59 -32.71
C SER A 61 2.37 -17.72 -33.05
N ARG A 62 2.59 -18.40 -34.18
CA ARG A 62 1.81 -19.59 -34.57
C ARG A 62 2.00 -20.76 -33.61
N ALA A 63 3.19 -20.88 -33.02
CA ALA A 63 3.44 -21.86 -31.96
C ALA A 63 2.59 -21.56 -30.72
N GLN A 64 2.48 -20.29 -30.32
CA GLN A 64 1.59 -19.88 -29.22
C GLN A 64 0.12 -20.17 -29.54
N ARG A 65 -0.31 -19.95 -30.80
CA ARG A 65 -1.66 -20.33 -31.25
C ARG A 65 -1.90 -21.84 -31.12
N ALA A 66 -0.96 -22.67 -31.53
CA ALA A 66 -1.07 -24.13 -31.40
C ALA A 66 -1.17 -24.55 -29.92
N ASP A 67 -0.29 -24.02 -29.05
CA ASP A 67 -0.34 -24.31 -27.61
C ASP A 67 -1.69 -23.92 -26.99
N VAL A 68 -2.22 -22.73 -27.31
CA VAL A 68 -3.55 -22.30 -26.84
C VAL A 68 -4.63 -23.28 -27.27
N LEU A 69 -4.61 -23.76 -28.52
CA LEU A 69 -5.59 -24.73 -29.01
C LEU A 69 -5.46 -26.09 -28.31
N ASP A 70 -4.24 -26.55 -28.03
CA ASP A 70 -4.00 -27.78 -27.28
C ASP A 70 -4.52 -27.69 -25.85
N LYS A 71 -4.31 -26.55 -25.17
CA LYS A 71 -4.88 -26.32 -23.83
C LYS A 71 -6.41 -26.20 -23.87
N CYS A 72 -6.98 -25.56 -24.88
CA CYS A 72 -8.43 -25.54 -25.11
C CYS A 72 -9.00 -26.94 -25.27
N ALA A 73 -8.30 -27.85 -25.96
CA ALA A 73 -8.74 -29.24 -26.11
C ALA A 73 -8.75 -29.98 -24.77
N ALA A 74 -7.77 -29.75 -23.89
CA ALA A 74 -7.75 -30.32 -22.54
C ALA A 74 -8.88 -29.77 -21.65
N ILE A 75 -9.11 -28.44 -21.67
CA ILE A 75 -10.20 -27.78 -20.95
C ILE A 75 -11.57 -28.25 -21.46
N GLY A 76 -11.72 -28.42 -22.77
CA GLY A 76 -12.95 -28.89 -23.42
C GLY A 76 -13.39 -30.31 -23.03
N ARG A 77 -12.54 -31.10 -22.36
CA ARG A 77 -12.93 -32.43 -21.82
C ARG A 77 -13.86 -32.34 -20.62
N GLU A 78 -13.87 -31.20 -19.92
CA GLU A 78 -14.64 -30.97 -18.69
C GLU A 78 -15.64 -29.81 -18.84
N THR A 79 -15.73 -29.22 -20.04
CA THR A 79 -16.45 -27.98 -20.28
C THR A 79 -17.12 -27.96 -21.65
N THR A 80 -18.16 -27.14 -21.77
CA THR A 80 -18.82 -26.84 -23.04
C THR A 80 -18.34 -25.50 -23.55
N ARG A 81 -17.90 -25.41 -24.80
CA ARG A 81 -17.60 -24.11 -25.43
C ARG A 81 -18.90 -23.41 -25.79
N VAL A 82 -19.20 -22.29 -25.13
CA VAL A 82 -20.45 -21.53 -25.30
C VAL A 82 -20.29 -20.33 -26.24
N PHE A 83 -19.05 -19.90 -26.50
CA PHE A 83 -18.76 -18.85 -27.48
C PHE A 83 -17.39 -19.05 -28.14
N GLY A 84 -17.29 -18.63 -29.40
CA GLY A 84 -16.07 -18.63 -30.20
C GLY A 84 -15.78 -19.98 -30.86
N ASP A 85 -15.58 -19.98 -32.17
CA ASP A 85 -15.08 -21.14 -32.91
C ASP A 85 -13.70 -20.81 -33.49
N PRO A 86 -12.63 -21.50 -33.07
CA PRO A 86 -11.27 -21.21 -33.56
C PRO A 86 -11.09 -21.49 -35.06
N THR A 87 -12.02 -22.17 -35.70
CA THR A 87 -12.05 -22.46 -37.14
C THR A 87 -13.00 -21.55 -37.93
N ALA A 88 -14.00 -20.96 -37.26
CA ALA A 88 -15.04 -20.15 -37.87
C ALA A 88 -15.19 -18.78 -37.17
N PHE A 89 -14.36 -17.82 -37.57
CA PHE A 89 -14.44 -16.43 -37.12
C PHE A 89 -14.05 -15.45 -38.23
N GLU A 90 -14.60 -14.24 -38.25
CA GLU A 90 -14.24 -13.22 -39.22
C GLU A 90 -12.92 -12.53 -38.88
N LEU A 91 -12.13 -12.20 -39.91
CA LEU A 91 -10.82 -11.56 -39.77
C LEU A 91 -10.77 -10.29 -40.64
N VAL A 92 -10.55 -9.14 -40.01
CA VAL A 92 -10.44 -7.85 -40.70
C VAL A 92 -8.97 -7.59 -41.04
N GLY A 93 -8.59 -7.96 -42.26
CA GLY A 93 -7.21 -7.89 -42.71
C GLY A 93 -6.31 -8.95 -42.04
N GLY A 94 -5.27 -9.38 -42.74
CA GLY A 94 -4.45 -10.52 -42.35
C GLY A 94 -4.95 -11.83 -42.95
N ASP A 95 -4.35 -12.94 -42.49
CA ASP A 95 -4.52 -14.28 -43.05
C ASP A 95 -4.63 -15.28 -41.90
N LYS A 96 -5.68 -16.12 -41.90
CA LYS A 96 -5.97 -17.09 -40.82
C LYS A 96 -4.96 -18.24 -40.76
N ASP A 97 -4.33 -18.59 -41.88
CA ASP A 97 -3.42 -19.72 -41.99
C ASP A 97 -1.97 -19.29 -41.72
N ARG A 98 -1.61 -18.09 -42.19
CA ARG A 98 -0.29 -17.49 -42.01
C ARG A 98 -0.17 -16.73 -40.68
N GLY A 99 -1.26 -16.21 -40.14
CA GLY A 99 -1.31 -15.45 -38.90
C GLY A 99 -1.53 -16.29 -37.64
N ALA A 100 -1.28 -15.68 -36.49
CA ALA A 100 -1.49 -16.27 -35.17
C ALA A 100 -2.80 -15.78 -34.52
N PHE A 101 -3.86 -15.67 -35.31
CA PHE A 101 -5.16 -15.17 -34.85
C PHE A 101 -5.98 -16.27 -34.18
N LEU A 102 -6.65 -15.93 -33.09
CA LEU A 102 -7.72 -16.72 -32.48
C LEU A 102 -8.85 -15.79 -32.04
N PRO A 103 -10.12 -16.23 -32.15
CA PRO A 103 -11.21 -15.51 -31.54
C PRO A 103 -11.21 -15.70 -30.03
N PRO A 104 -11.88 -14.81 -29.28
CA PRO A 104 -12.16 -15.08 -27.88
C PRO A 104 -12.99 -16.36 -27.75
N MET A 105 -12.60 -17.26 -26.85
CA MET A 105 -13.30 -18.52 -26.58
C MET A 105 -13.77 -18.54 -25.13
N LEU A 106 -15.09 -18.70 -24.94
CA LEU A 106 -15.69 -18.83 -23.61
C LEU A 106 -16.17 -20.27 -23.42
N PHE A 107 -15.67 -20.90 -22.36
CA PHE A 107 -16.12 -22.21 -21.93
C PHE A 107 -17.04 -22.09 -20.71
N ARG A 108 -17.91 -23.09 -20.50
CA ARG A 108 -18.76 -23.23 -19.31
C ARG A 108 -18.47 -24.59 -18.66
N CYS A 109 -18.18 -24.56 -17.38
CA CYS A 109 -18.00 -25.76 -16.56
C CYS A 109 -19.20 -25.89 -15.62
N ASP A 110 -19.99 -26.95 -15.81
CA ASP A 110 -21.21 -27.20 -15.04
C ASP A 110 -20.93 -27.85 -13.68
N ASP A 111 -19.81 -28.57 -13.55
CA ASP A 111 -19.34 -29.17 -12.29
C ASP A 111 -17.93 -28.67 -11.91
N PRO A 112 -17.80 -27.44 -11.36
CA PRO A 112 -16.52 -26.89 -10.93
C PRO A 112 -15.94 -27.61 -9.70
N ASP A 113 -16.73 -28.37 -8.94
CA ASP A 113 -16.27 -29.15 -7.79
C ASP A 113 -15.54 -30.43 -8.27
N GLY A 114 -16.08 -31.12 -9.28
CA GLY A 114 -15.48 -32.32 -9.89
C GLY A 114 -14.38 -32.07 -10.93
N ALA A 115 -14.36 -30.89 -11.55
CA ALA A 115 -13.37 -30.55 -12.58
C ALA A 115 -11.92 -30.56 -12.07
N HIS A 116 -10.98 -30.92 -12.94
CA HIS A 116 -9.54 -30.90 -12.68
C HIS A 116 -8.81 -29.94 -13.64
N ASN A 117 -8.97 -30.11 -14.94
CA ASN A 117 -8.29 -29.32 -15.96
C ASN A 117 -8.64 -27.83 -15.86
N VAL A 118 -9.89 -27.48 -15.56
CA VAL A 118 -10.31 -26.07 -15.39
C VAL A 118 -9.52 -25.35 -14.29
N HIS A 119 -9.06 -26.07 -13.27
CA HIS A 119 -8.28 -25.52 -12.16
C HIS A 119 -6.77 -25.72 -12.30
N SER A 120 -6.31 -26.51 -13.28
CA SER A 120 -4.90 -26.91 -13.44
C SER A 120 -4.26 -26.50 -14.77
N VAL A 121 -5.05 -26.24 -15.80
CA VAL A 121 -4.60 -25.93 -17.16
C VAL A 121 -4.95 -24.49 -17.50
N GLU A 122 -3.97 -23.72 -17.98
CA GLU A 122 -4.16 -22.38 -18.51
C GLU A 122 -3.92 -22.37 -20.02
N ALA A 123 -4.90 -21.92 -20.80
CA ALA A 123 -4.70 -21.54 -22.19
C ALA A 123 -4.28 -20.06 -22.27
N PHE A 124 -2.99 -19.80 -22.54
CA PHE A 124 -2.41 -18.44 -22.50
C PHE A 124 -2.75 -17.62 -23.75
N GLY A 125 -4.03 -17.25 -23.86
CA GLY A 125 -4.64 -16.53 -24.98
C GLY A 125 -6.01 -15.96 -24.59
N PRO A 126 -6.91 -15.65 -25.54
CA PRO A 126 -8.20 -15.03 -25.24
C PRO A 126 -9.25 -16.07 -24.81
N VAL A 127 -8.94 -16.83 -23.74
CA VAL A 127 -9.71 -17.99 -23.28
C VAL A 127 -10.05 -17.85 -21.80
N SER A 128 -11.30 -18.08 -21.46
CA SER A 128 -11.76 -18.15 -20.06
C SER A 128 -12.87 -19.19 -19.89
N THR A 129 -13.01 -19.69 -18.66
CA THR A 129 -14.07 -20.62 -18.27
C THR A 129 -15.00 -19.99 -17.24
N LEU A 130 -16.30 -20.03 -17.50
CA LEU A 130 -17.38 -19.61 -16.61
C LEU A 130 -17.81 -20.78 -15.71
N MET A 131 -17.98 -20.51 -14.41
CA MET A 131 -18.34 -21.48 -13.38
C MET A 131 -19.36 -20.89 -12.41
N ALA A 132 -20.31 -21.71 -11.98
CA ALA A 132 -21.28 -21.33 -10.97
C ALA A 132 -20.79 -21.59 -9.54
N TYR A 133 -21.12 -20.70 -8.61
CA TYR A 133 -21.02 -20.94 -7.17
C TYR A 133 -22.39 -20.87 -6.49
N ARG A 134 -22.49 -21.46 -5.29
CA ARG A 134 -23.74 -21.59 -4.52
C ARG A 134 -23.90 -20.46 -3.51
N ASP A 135 -22.79 -20.10 -2.86
CA ASP A 135 -22.64 -19.07 -1.84
C ASP A 135 -21.19 -18.55 -1.85
N ILE A 136 -20.88 -17.55 -1.03
CA ILE A 136 -19.53 -16.94 -0.95
C ILE A 136 -18.46 -17.96 -0.48
N PRO A 137 -18.70 -18.79 0.55
CA PRO A 137 -17.76 -19.85 0.92
C PRO A 137 -17.42 -20.80 -0.24
N HIS A 138 -18.42 -21.17 -1.04
CA HIS A 138 -18.19 -21.99 -2.23
C HIS A 138 -17.39 -21.25 -3.30
N ALA A 139 -17.66 -19.95 -3.52
CA ALA A 139 -16.88 -19.14 -4.45
C ALA A 139 -15.39 -19.07 -4.04
N ILE A 140 -15.11 -18.87 -2.75
CA ILE A 140 -13.76 -18.90 -2.17
C ILE A 140 -13.09 -20.25 -2.39
N LYS A 141 -13.81 -21.35 -2.09
CA LYS A 141 -13.30 -22.72 -2.32
C LYS A 141 -12.88 -22.89 -3.78
N ILE A 142 -13.77 -22.58 -4.75
CA ILE A 142 -13.46 -22.69 -6.17
C ILE A 142 -12.29 -21.77 -6.56
N ALA A 143 -12.28 -20.52 -6.11
CA ALA A 143 -11.21 -19.57 -6.40
C ALA A 143 -9.83 -20.11 -5.96
N ASN A 144 -9.75 -20.69 -4.76
CA ASN A 144 -8.52 -21.22 -4.20
C ASN A 144 -8.02 -22.51 -4.86
N ARG A 145 -8.89 -23.25 -5.58
CA ARG A 145 -8.47 -24.46 -6.35
C ARG A 145 -7.46 -24.17 -7.46
N GLY A 146 -7.22 -22.91 -7.82
CA GLY A 146 -6.17 -22.52 -8.76
C GLY A 146 -4.75 -22.88 -8.31
N GLY A 147 -4.55 -23.25 -7.04
CA GLY A 147 -3.25 -23.65 -6.50
C GLY A 147 -2.28 -22.48 -6.28
N GLY A 148 -2.82 -21.28 -6.08
CA GLY A 148 -2.08 -20.02 -5.99
C GLY A 148 -2.12 -19.23 -7.29
N SER A 149 -2.63 -18.00 -7.24
CA SER A 149 -2.82 -17.13 -8.42
C SER A 149 -2.19 -15.76 -8.21
N LEU A 150 -1.90 -15.05 -9.31
CA LEU A 150 -1.37 -13.68 -9.25
C LEU A 150 -2.42 -12.68 -8.76
N VAL A 151 -3.67 -12.81 -9.22
CA VAL A 151 -4.72 -11.86 -8.90
C VAL A 151 -6.11 -12.52 -8.88
N LEU A 152 -6.98 -12.06 -7.97
CA LEU A 152 -8.41 -12.30 -7.96
C LEU A 152 -9.16 -10.96 -8.03
N SER A 153 -10.20 -10.88 -8.86
CA SER A 153 -11.16 -9.76 -8.80
C SER A 153 -12.48 -10.17 -8.17
N ALA A 154 -13.04 -9.30 -7.33
CA ALA A 154 -14.42 -9.42 -6.86
C ALA A 154 -15.18 -8.12 -7.11
N ILE A 155 -16.33 -8.23 -7.79
CA ILE A 155 -17.17 -7.08 -8.12
C ILE A 155 -18.39 -7.09 -7.19
N THR A 156 -18.33 -6.32 -6.11
CA THR A 156 -19.36 -6.28 -5.06
C THR A 156 -19.47 -4.87 -4.50
N HIS A 157 -20.68 -4.44 -4.14
CA HIS A 157 -20.92 -3.21 -3.37
C HIS A 157 -21.20 -3.52 -1.88
N ASP A 158 -21.05 -4.78 -1.48
CA ASP A 158 -21.19 -5.21 -0.08
C ASP A 158 -19.80 -5.41 0.54
N PRO A 159 -19.41 -4.59 1.54
CA PRO A 159 -18.11 -4.71 2.20
C PRO A 159 -17.99 -5.99 3.05
N ALA A 160 -19.09 -6.58 3.52
CA ALA A 160 -19.05 -7.85 4.27
C ALA A 160 -18.61 -9.00 3.36
N VAL A 161 -19.15 -9.05 2.14
CA VAL A 161 -18.71 -10.00 1.11
C VAL A 161 -17.22 -9.80 0.78
N ALA A 162 -16.77 -8.55 0.66
CA ALA A 162 -15.37 -8.26 0.40
C ALA A 162 -14.46 -8.77 1.53
N ALA A 163 -14.82 -8.51 2.79
CA ALA A 163 -14.08 -8.97 3.96
C ALA A 163 -14.00 -10.51 4.01
N GLU A 164 -15.10 -11.21 3.74
CA GLU A 164 -15.14 -12.68 3.72
C GLU A 164 -14.23 -13.26 2.61
N ILE A 165 -14.26 -12.67 1.41
CA ILE A 165 -13.38 -13.07 0.29
C ILE A 165 -11.90 -12.87 0.66
N VAL A 166 -11.54 -11.74 1.29
CA VAL A 166 -10.16 -11.49 1.74
C VAL A 166 -9.74 -12.55 2.75
N ALA A 167 -10.54 -12.78 3.79
CA ALA A 167 -10.24 -13.76 4.83
C ALA A 167 -10.04 -15.17 4.27
N GLY A 168 -10.85 -15.56 3.28
CA GLY A 168 -10.79 -16.89 2.68
C GLY A 168 -9.76 -17.05 1.56
N SER A 169 -9.38 -15.99 0.84
CA SER A 169 -8.64 -16.11 -0.43
C SER A 169 -7.30 -15.37 -0.48
N ALA A 170 -7.00 -14.46 0.45
CA ALA A 170 -5.76 -13.66 0.37
C ALA A 170 -4.48 -14.51 0.48
N SER A 171 -4.53 -15.61 1.22
CA SER A 171 -3.41 -16.57 1.30
C SER A 171 -3.13 -17.34 0.00
N HIS A 172 -4.01 -17.21 -1.01
CA HIS A 172 -3.90 -17.89 -2.31
C HIS A 172 -3.69 -16.92 -3.47
N HIS A 173 -3.72 -15.61 -3.24
CA HIS A 173 -3.67 -14.59 -4.29
C HIS A 173 -2.77 -13.44 -3.87
N GLY A 174 -1.73 -13.13 -4.66
CA GLY A 174 -0.83 -12.01 -4.31
C GLY A 174 -1.47 -10.63 -4.45
N ARG A 175 -2.59 -10.52 -5.19
CA ARG A 175 -3.44 -9.34 -5.21
C ARG A 175 -4.91 -9.71 -5.24
N ILE A 176 -5.72 -9.04 -4.42
CA ILE A 176 -7.18 -9.06 -4.55
C ILE A 176 -7.64 -7.67 -4.96
N TYR A 177 -8.40 -7.59 -6.04
CA TYR A 177 -8.90 -6.37 -6.64
C TYR A 177 -10.42 -6.31 -6.46
N PHE A 178 -10.87 -5.41 -5.59
CA PHE A 178 -12.28 -5.10 -5.44
C PHE A 178 -12.66 -3.91 -6.31
N ASN A 179 -13.84 -3.98 -6.92
CA ASN A 179 -14.38 -2.87 -7.68
C ASN A 179 -15.92 -2.86 -7.59
N ASP A 180 -16.52 -1.69 -7.66
CA ASP A 180 -17.95 -1.48 -7.45
C ASP A 180 -18.44 -0.25 -8.24
N ARG A 181 -19.71 0.14 -8.07
CA ARG A 181 -20.26 1.34 -8.73
C ARG A 181 -19.58 2.65 -8.32
N THR A 182 -18.89 2.69 -7.18
CA THR A 182 -18.21 3.88 -6.66
C THR A 182 -16.83 4.04 -7.28
N SER A 183 -16.08 2.95 -7.40
CA SER A 183 -14.67 2.93 -7.81
C SER A 183 -14.45 2.60 -9.29
N MET A 184 -15.47 2.13 -10.01
CA MET A 184 -15.30 1.61 -11.38
C MET A 184 -14.86 2.66 -12.40
N ALA A 185 -15.24 3.94 -12.23
CA ALA A 185 -14.89 5.00 -13.17
C ALA A 185 -13.39 5.32 -13.20
N GLU A 186 -12.72 5.19 -12.05
CA GLU A 186 -11.29 5.53 -11.88
C GLU A 186 -10.40 4.29 -11.82
N SER A 187 -10.99 3.12 -12.04
CA SER A 187 -10.31 1.87 -11.79
C SER A 187 -9.25 1.54 -12.84
N THR A 188 -8.05 1.22 -12.36
CA THR A 188 -6.91 0.82 -13.22
C THR A 188 -7.11 -0.55 -13.86
N GLY A 189 -8.03 -1.37 -13.31
CA GLY A 189 -8.41 -2.66 -13.83
C GLY A 189 -7.63 -3.84 -13.28
N HIS A 190 -8.21 -5.03 -13.44
CA HIS A 190 -7.65 -6.29 -13.00
C HIS A 190 -6.26 -6.53 -13.59
N GLY A 191 -6.10 -6.30 -14.90
CA GLY A 191 -4.89 -6.63 -15.63
C GLY A 191 -3.74 -5.63 -15.55
N SER A 192 -3.85 -4.60 -14.72
CA SER A 192 -2.88 -3.50 -14.59
C SER A 192 -2.15 -3.57 -13.24
N PRO A 193 -1.00 -4.27 -13.14
CA PRO A 193 -0.20 -4.26 -11.91
C PRO A 193 0.41 -2.87 -11.68
N MET A 194 0.12 -2.27 -10.52
CA MET A 194 0.61 -0.93 -10.18
C MET A 194 2.00 -0.99 -9.54
N PRO A 195 2.92 -0.06 -9.83
CA PRO A 195 4.31 -0.13 -9.38
C PRO A 195 4.50 -0.11 -7.85
N HIS A 196 3.55 0.48 -7.11
CA HIS A 196 3.57 0.54 -5.65
C HIS A 196 2.83 -0.63 -4.97
N MET A 197 2.14 -1.48 -5.74
CA MET A 197 1.46 -2.69 -5.25
C MET A 197 2.27 -3.95 -5.58
N VAL A 198 2.18 -4.98 -4.76
CA VAL A 198 2.87 -6.26 -5.00
C VAL A 198 2.30 -6.91 -6.28
N HIS A 199 3.20 -7.34 -7.16
CA HIS A 199 2.90 -8.24 -8.27
C HIS A 199 3.61 -9.57 -8.02
N GLY A 200 2.85 -10.60 -7.69
CA GLY A 200 3.38 -11.89 -7.29
C GLY A 200 2.23 -12.78 -6.83
N GLY A 201 2.54 -13.98 -6.35
CA GLY A 201 1.54 -14.87 -5.81
C GLY A 201 2.12 -16.21 -5.37
N PRO A 202 1.47 -16.90 -4.42
CA PRO A 202 1.96 -18.18 -3.89
C PRO A 202 1.77 -19.32 -4.91
N GLY A 203 2.34 -20.48 -4.59
CA GLY A 203 2.06 -21.74 -5.30
C GLY A 203 2.36 -21.67 -6.78
N ARG A 204 1.36 -21.98 -7.63
CA ARG A 204 1.50 -22.01 -9.09
C ARG A 204 1.93 -20.67 -9.69
N ALA A 205 1.63 -19.55 -9.03
CA ALA A 205 2.05 -18.22 -9.47
C ALA A 205 3.57 -17.95 -9.26
N GLY A 206 4.29 -18.86 -8.59
CA GLY A 206 5.75 -18.87 -8.51
C GLY A 206 6.34 -18.58 -7.12
N GLY A 207 5.55 -18.05 -6.19
CA GLY A 207 5.97 -17.77 -4.81
C GLY A 207 6.82 -16.51 -4.61
N GLY A 208 7.19 -15.82 -5.70
CA GLY A 208 7.94 -14.57 -5.66
C GLY A 208 7.04 -13.33 -5.57
N GLU A 209 7.67 -12.20 -5.25
CA GLU A 209 7.07 -10.86 -5.25
C GLU A 209 7.92 -9.90 -6.09
N GLU A 210 7.27 -9.07 -6.89
CA GLU A 210 7.84 -7.98 -7.66
C GLU A 210 7.05 -6.68 -7.41
N LEU A 211 7.57 -5.55 -7.90
CA LEU A 211 6.98 -4.22 -7.68
C LEU A 211 6.89 -3.87 -6.17
N GLY A 212 5.70 -3.56 -5.64
CA GLY A 212 5.51 -3.33 -4.21
C GLY A 212 6.25 -2.10 -3.64
N GLY A 213 6.62 -1.14 -4.49
CA GLY A 213 7.36 0.07 -4.11
C GLY A 213 8.72 -0.26 -3.50
N ILE A 214 8.98 0.21 -2.28
CA ILE A 214 10.25 -0.06 -1.57
C ILE A 214 10.46 -1.55 -1.27
N ARG A 215 9.41 -2.38 -1.28
CA ARG A 215 9.56 -3.84 -1.09
C ARG A 215 10.35 -4.47 -2.24
N GLY A 216 10.04 -4.11 -3.48
CA GLY A 216 10.74 -4.59 -4.67
C GLY A 216 12.23 -4.25 -4.65
N ALA A 217 12.57 -3.04 -4.19
CA ALA A 217 13.97 -2.62 -4.04
C ALA A 217 14.75 -3.48 -3.04
N LYS A 218 14.09 -3.97 -1.97
CA LYS A 218 14.74 -4.77 -0.91
C LYS A 218 15.23 -6.15 -1.39
N HIS A 219 14.73 -6.68 -2.52
CA HIS A 219 15.27 -7.92 -3.10
C HIS A 219 16.68 -7.74 -3.67
N TYR A 220 17.06 -6.51 -4.02
CA TYR A 220 18.37 -6.17 -4.57
C TYR A 220 19.32 -5.59 -3.51
N MET A 221 18.96 -5.72 -2.23
CA MET A 221 19.75 -5.24 -1.09
C MET A 221 20.05 -6.41 -0.14
N GLN A 222 21.26 -6.46 0.41
CA GLN A 222 21.57 -7.36 1.51
C GLN A 222 21.17 -6.70 2.84
N ARG A 223 20.17 -7.25 3.53
CA ARG A 223 19.82 -6.82 4.89
C ARG A 223 20.81 -7.41 5.89
N THR A 224 21.39 -6.56 6.73
CA THR A 224 22.36 -6.95 7.75
C THR A 224 21.95 -6.37 9.10
N ALA A 225 21.85 -7.22 10.13
CA ALA A 225 21.68 -6.76 11.50
C ALA A 225 23.06 -6.34 12.05
N ILE A 226 23.20 -5.07 12.41
CA ILE A 226 24.43 -4.50 12.95
C ILE A 226 24.23 -4.23 14.44
N GLN A 227 25.14 -4.76 15.26
CA GLN A 227 25.15 -4.56 16.70
C GLN A 227 26.40 -3.77 17.09
N GLY A 228 26.26 -2.85 18.03
CA GLY A 228 27.35 -2.01 18.50
C GLY A 228 26.85 -1.00 19.54
N SER A 229 27.78 -0.23 20.10
CA SER A 229 27.40 0.91 20.95
C SER A 229 26.66 1.98 20.14
N PRO A 230 25.86 2.84 20.78
CA PRO A 230 25.17 3.94 20.09
C PRO A 230 26.08 4.77 19.17
N ALA A 231 27.28 5.12 19.66
CA ALA A 231 28.28 5.85 18.88
C ALA A 231 28.68 5.12 17.58
N MET A 232 28.89 3.80 17.65
CA MET A 232 29.21 3.00 16.46
C MET A 232 28.03 2.95 15.50
N ILE A 233 26.82 2.76 16.00
CA ILE A 233 25.61 2.75 15.17
C ILE A 233 25.45 4.08 14.45
N THR A 234 25.59 5.21 15.16
CA THR A 234 25.50 6.55 14.53
C THR A 234 26.56 6.78 13.48
N ALA A 235 27.80 6.37 13.71
CA ALA A 235 28.86 6.48 12.71
C ALA A 235 28.58 5.62 11.47
N ILE A 236 27.99 4.43 11.64
CA ILE A 236 27.68 3.49 10.55
C ILE A 236 26.45 3.94 9.75
N THR A 237 25.40 4.42 10.41
CA THR A 237 24.12 4.76 9.77
C THR A 237 24.06 6.20 9.24
N GLY A 238 24.94 7.08 9.74
CA GLY A 238 24.80 8.52 9.52
C GLY A 238 23.52 9.07 10.14
N GLU A 239 23.06 8.50 11.25
CA GLU A 239 21.87 8.91 11.98
C GLU A 239 22.14 8.82 13.49
N TRP A 240 21.95 9.92 14.21
CA TRP A 240 22.12 9.93 15.66
C TRP A 240 21.07 9.03 16.32
N VAL A 241 21.52 8.15 17.21
CA VAL A 241 20.64 7.30 18.02
C VAL A 241 20.78 7.63 19.50
N PRO A 242 19.71 7.50 20.31
CA PRO A 242 19.78 7.75 21.75
C PRO A 242 20.93 7.02 22.44
N GLY A 243 21.63 7.72 23.34
CA GLY A 243 22.83 7.22 24.03
C GLY A 243 24.14 7.43 23.26
N SER A 244 24.09 7.99 22.05
CA SER A 244 25.31 8.42 21.34
C SER A 244 25.89 9.69 21.95
N PRO A 245 27.22 9.90 21.88
CA PRO A 245 27.84 11.13 22.32
C PRO A 245 27.19 12.36 21.69
N GLU A 246 27.02 13.39 22.50
CA GLU A 246 26.52 14.69 22.08
C GLU A 246 27.70 15.60 21.76
N ILE A 247 27.56 16.38 20.68
CA ILE A 247 28.52 17.40 20.29
C ILE A 247 27.92 18.74 20.69
N ALA A 248 28.62 19.53 21.51
CA ALA A 248 28.14 20.86 21.83
C ALA A 248 28.05 21.70 20.55
N ALA A 249 26.88 22.24 20.24
CA ALA A 249 26.71 23.06 19.06
C ALA A 249 27.51 24.39 19.22
N PRO A 250 28.31 24.82 18.23
CA PRO A 250 29.11 26.06 18.31
C PRO A 250 28.26 27.34 18.37
N ALA A 251 27.00 27.25 17.92
CA ALA A 251 25.97 28.27 18.02
C ALA A 251 24.61 27.59 17.95
N HIS A 252 23.52 28.34 18.19
CA HIS A 252 22.16 27.80 18.09
C HIS A 252 21.93 27.14 16.72
N PRO A 253 21.63 25.83 16.63
CA PRO A 253 21.59 25.10 15.35
C PRO A 253 20.65 25.71 14.31
N PHE A 254 19.55 26.36 14.73
CA PHE A 254 18.61 27.00 13.81
C PHE A 254 19.16 28.26 13.12
N THR A 255 20.30 28.79 13.57
CA THR A 255 21.00 29.91 12.91
C THR A 255 21.96 29.43 11.81
N ARG A 256 22.09 28.11 11.59
CA ARG A 256 23.09 27.51 10.70
C ARG A 256 22.47 26.79 9.50
N LYS A 257 23.16 26.86 8.36
CA LYS A 257 22.72 26.25 7.11
C LYS A 257 22.78 24.74 7.18
N PHE A 258 22.07 24.08 6.27
CA PHE A 258 22.07 22.63 6.14
C PHE A 258 23.48 22.07 6.03
N GLY A 259 24.37 22.68 5.24
CA GLY A 259 25.75 22.23 5.08
C GLY A 259 26.54 22.24 6.39
N ASP A 260 26.32 23.25 7.23
CA ASP A 260 27.12 23.51 8.43
C ASP A 260 26.76 22.59 9.60
N LEU A 261 25.52 22.08 9.66
CA LEU A 261 25.05 21.24 10.77
C LEU A 261 25.76 19.89 10.81
N VAL A 262 26.14 19.43 11.99
CA VAL A 262 26.77 18.12 12.19
C VAL A 262 25.85 17.21 12.98
N ILE A 263 25.74 15.95 12.55
CA ILE A 263 24.92 14.94 13.24
C ILE A 263 25.46 14.74 14.66
N GLY A 264 24.56 14.77 15.64
CA GLY A 264 24.89 14.72 17.06
C GLY A 264 25.17 16.08 17.71
N GLU A 265 25.17 17.18 16.94
CA GLU A 265 25.15 18.52 17.54
C GLU A 265 23.89 18.70 18.37
N THR A 266 24.07 19.11 19.63
CA THR A 266 23.01 19.19 20.62
C THR A 266 23.02 20.53 21.31
N ILE A 267 21.82 21.05 21.57
CA ILE A 267 21.59 22.11 22.57
C ILE A 267 20.73 21.58 23.71
N HIS A 268 20.99 22.11 24.90
CA HIS A 268 20.15 21.95 26.07
C HIS A 268 19.57 23.32 26.42
N THR A 269 18.25 23.42 26.44
CA THR A 269 17.57 24.69 26.72
C THR A 269 17.60 25.00 28.22
N ALA A 270 17.32 26.25 28.58
CA ALA A 270 16.90 26.55 29.95
C ALA A 270 15.61 25.79 30.30
N SER A 271 15.37 25.60 31.61
CA SER A 271 14.13 25.00 32.10
C SER A 271 12.99 26.02 32.16
N ARG A 272 11.75 25.57 31.96
CA ARG A 272 10.53 26.34 32.20
C ARG A 272 9.63 25.60 33.19
N THR A 273 9.29 26.26 34.29
CA THR A 273 8.26 25.77 35.23
C THR A 273 6.89 25.88 34.60
N ILE A 274 6.07 24.85 34.75
CA ILE A 274 4.68 24.83 34.30
C ILE A 274 3.80 25.15 35.49
N SER A 275 3.12 26.28 35.41
CA SER A 275 2.16 26.70 36.43
C SER A 275 0.78 26.11 36.17
N LEU A 276 -0.08 26.16 37.19
CA LEU A 276 -1.49 25.84 36.99
C LEU A 276 -2.16 26.83 36.03
N GLU A 277 -1.77 28.11 36.07
CA GLU A 277 -2.27 29.15 35.18
C GLU A 277 -1.95 28.83 33.71
N ASP A 278 -0.75 28.30 33.42
CA ASP A 278 -0.40 27.85 32.05
C ASP A 278 -1.38 26.77 31.55
N ILE A 279 -1.74 25.82 32.42
CA ILE A 279 -2.65 24.71 32.10
C ILE A 279 -4.06 25.22 31.86
N GLU A 280 -4.57 26.06 32.76
CA GLU A 280 -5.91 26.64 32.66
C GLU A 280 -6.03 27.58 31.46
N HIS A 281 -4.99 28.37 31.20
CA HIS A 281 -4.91 29.23 30.02
C HIS A 281 -4.90 28.40 28.73
N PHE A 282 -4.05 27.37 28.64
CA PHE A 282 -3.99 26.52 27.46
C PHE A 282 -5.31 25.79 27.22
N ALA A 283 -5.97 25.30 28.26
CA ALA A 283 -7.30 24.70 28.16
C ALA A 283 -8.34 25.67 27.60
N ALA A 284 -8.39 26.90 28.13
CA ALA A 284 -9.32 27.93 27.66
C ALA A 284 -9.01 28.37 26.21
N PHE A 285 -7.72 28.52 25.88
CA PHE A 285 -7.26 28.99 24.58
C PHE A 285 -7.48 27.96 23.47
N THR A 286 -7.25 26.67 23.76
CA THR A 286 -7.39 25.58 22.79
C THR A 286 -8.77 24.93 22.78
N GLY A 287 -9.55 25.11 23.86
CA GLY A 287 -10.80 24.41 24.09
C GLY A 287 -10.64 22.99 24.67
N ASP A 288 -9.42 22.53 24.92
CA ASP A 288 -9.16 21.24 25.56
C ASP A 288 -9.31 21.34 27.09
N THR A 289 -10.55 21.20 27.56
CA THR A 289 -10.91 21.23 28.98
C THR A 289 -11.00 19.82 29.58
N PHE A 290 -10.24 18.86 29.05
CA PHE A 290 -10.24 17.48 29.54
C PHE A 290 -10.01 17.40 31.06
N TYR A 291 -10.74 16.50 31.73
CA TYR A 291 -10.84 16.46 33.20
C TYR A 291 -9.47 16.34 33.88
N ALA A 292 -8.52 15.62 33.28
CA ALA A 292 -7.19 15.43 33.85
C ALA A 292 -6.38 16.75 33.96
N HIS A 293 -6.79 17.80 33.25
CA HIS A 293 -6.15 19.11 33.27
C HIS A 293 -6.94 20.14 34.08
N MET A 294 -8.26 19.95 34.22
CA MET A 294 -9.18 20.99 34.71
C MET A 294 -9.96 20.62 35.98
N ASP A 295 -10.04 19.34 36.35
CA ASP A 295 -10.77 18.87 37.53
C ASP A 295 -9.83 18.09 38.46
N GLU A 296 -9.57 18.64 39.64
CA GLU A 296 -8.64 18.06 40.61
C GLU A 296 -9.13 16.73 41.19
N GLU A 297 -10.42 16.62 41.50
CA GLU A 297 -10.98 15.40 42.09
C GLU A 297 -11.02 14.28 41.07
N ALA A 298 -11.48 14.58 39.85
CA ALA A 298 -11.52 13.61 38.75
C ALA A 298 -10.11 13.17 38.31
N ALA A 299 -9.14 14.10 38.29
CA ALA A 299 -7.75 13.76 37.98
C ALA A 299 -7.13 12.83 39.03
N ARG A 300 -7.33 13.09 40.33
CA ARG A 300 -6.83 12.23 41.42
C ARG A 300 -7.52 10.87 41.48
N ALA A 301 -8.76 10.77 41.01
CA ALA A 301 -9.45 9.49 40.91
C ALA A 301 -8.82 8.56 39.86
N ASN A 302 -8.02 9.10 38.93
CA ASN A 302 -7.30 8.32 37.94
C ASN A 302 -6.05 7.67 38.56
N PRO A 303 -5.79 6.37 38.34
CA PRO A 303 -4.66 5.67 38.96
C PRO A 303 -3.28 6.15 38.46
N PHE A 304 -3.20 6.93 37.39
CA PHE A 304 -1.95 7.38 36.79
C PHE A 304 -1.56 8.81 37.14
N PHE A 305 -2.48 9.63 37.69
CA PHE A 305 -2.24 11.04 37.91
C PHE A 305 -2.27 11.40 39.40
N PRO A 306 -1.26 12.13 39.92
CA PRO A 306 -1.25 12.58 41.31
C PRO A 306 -2.22 13.74 41.58
N GLY A 307 -2.83 14.31 40.54
CA GLY A 307 -3.67 15.50 40.54
C GLY A 307 -3.84 15.99 39.12
N ARG A 308 -4.23 17.27 38.93
CA ARG A 308 -4.20 17.86 37.59
C ARG A 308 -2.80 17.81 37.00
N VAL A 309 -2.71 17.55 35.71
CA VAL A 309 -1.43 17.46 34.96
C VAL A 309 -1.49 18.41 33.76
N ALA A 310 -0.34 18.78 33.23
CA ALA A 310 -0.26 19.61 32.03
C ALA A 310 -0.71 18.85 30.77
N HIS A 311 -1.29 19.56 29.81
CA HIS A 311 -1.59 18.99 28.49
C HIS A 311 -0.30 18.55 27.80
N GLY A 312 -0.31 17.39 27.14
CA GLY A 312 0.82 16.99 26.31
C GLY A 312 1.15 18.02 25.21
N TYR A 313 0.12 18.62 24.61
CA TYR A 313 0.30 19.66 23.59
C TYR A 313 0.79 21.00 24.16
N LEU A 314 0.54 21.29 25.45
CA LEU A 314 1.15 22.41 26.14
C LEU A 314 2.67 22.18 26.28
N LEU A 315 3.08 20.97 26.70
CA LEU A 315 4.50 20.59 26.78
C LEU A 315 5.20 20.73 25.42
N LEU A 316 4.56 20.26 24.34
CA LEU A 316 5.07 20.39 22.98
C LEU A 316 5.23 21.86 22.56
N SER A 317 4.24 22.70 22.87
CA SER A 317 4.25 24.13 22.55
C SER A 317 5.34 24.87 23.32
N PHE A 318 5.51 24.56 24.61
CA PHE A 318 6.58 25.13 25.42
C PHE A 318 7.95 24.64 25.00
N ALA A 319 8.08 23.36 24.62
CA ALA A 319 9.34 22.86 24.08
C ALA A 319 9.76 23.64 22.83
N ALA A 320 8.86 23.84 21.86
CA ALA A 320 9.14 24.67 20.69
C ALA A 320 9.54 26.09 21.09
N GLY A 321 8.83 26.71 22.04
CA GLY A 321 9.21 28.02 22.57
C GLY A 321 10.59 28.08 23.24
N LEU A 322 11.13 26.95 23.70
CA LEU A 322 12.44 26.86 24.34
C LEU A 322 13.60 26.66 23.35
N PHE A 323 13.41 25.92 22.26
CA PHE A 323 14.49 25.57 21.32
C PHE A 323 14.42 26.25 19.96
N VAL A 324 13.33 26.92 19.61
CA VAL A 324 13.22 27.59 18.30
C VAL A 324 13.92 28.94 18.36
N GLU A 325 14.81 29.20 17.40
CA GLU A 325 15.37 30.55 17.18
C GLU A 325 14.31 31.46 16.54
N PRO A 326 13.89 32.56 17.18
CA PRO A 326 12.84 33.43 16.66
C PRO A 326 13.30 34.34 15.51
N ASN A 327 14.59 34.59 15.37
CA ASN A 327 15.10 35.50 14.33
C ASN A 327 15.10 34.86 12.93
N PRO A 328 14.95 35.65 11.86
CA PRO A 328 15.11 35.16 10.50
C PRO A 328 16.44 34.41 10.32
N GLY A 329 16.36 33.20 9.79
CA GLY A 329 17.50 32.30 9.72
C GLY A 329 17.36 31.26 8.60
N PRO A 330 18.31 30.31 8.54
CA PRO A 330 18.36 29.28 7.49
C PRO A 330 17.28 28.20 7.62
N VAL A 331 16.59 28.09 8.76
CA VAL A 331 15.40 27.24 8.89
C VAL A 331 14.25 27.89 8.15
N LEU A 332 13.80 27.25 7.07
CA LEU A 332 12.72 27.72 6.20
C LEU A 332 11.34 27.41 6.76
N ALA A 333 11.19 26.19 7.27
CA ALA A 333 9.91 25.70 7.76
C ALA A 333 10.13 24.54 8.74
N ASN A 334 9.32 24.53 9.79
CA ASN A 334 9.06 23.33 10.58
C ASN A 334 7.87 22.61 9.93
N THR A 335 8.15 21.46 9.31
CA THR A 335 7.23 20.79 8.37
C THR A 335 6.48 19.61 8.97
N GLY A 336 6.89 19.14 10.13
CA GLY A 336 6.22 18.01 10.75
C GLY A 336 6.92 17.49 12.00
N LEU A 337 6.21 16.58 12.66
CA LEU A 337 6.68 15.83 13.80
C LEU A 337 6.34 14.35 13.60
N GLU A 338 7.23 13.47 14.04
CA GLU A 338 7.09 12.01 13.91
C GLU A 338 7.34 11.34 15.27
N GLY A 339 6.58 10.29 15.59
CA GLY A 339 6.83 9.45 16.76
C GLY A 339 6.66 10.13 18.14
N LEU A 340 5.77 11.12 18.26
CA LEU A 340 5.50 11.77 19.56
C LEU A 340 4.96 10.77 20.60
N SER A 341 5.63 10.73 21.75
CA SER A 341 5.24 9.93 22.90
C SER A 341 5.37 10.74 24.18
N PHE A 342 4.33 10.69 25.02
CA PHE A 342 4.35 11.21 26.40
C PHE A 342 4.61 10.05 27.36
N LYS A 343 5.71 10.12 28.09
CA LYS A 343 6.22 9.01 28.93
C LYS A 343 5.80 9.15 30.38
N LYS A 344 5.76 10.38 30.91
CA LYS A 344 5.39 10.68 32.28
C LYS A 344 4.50 11.93 32.34
N PRO A 345 3.49 11.97 33.22
CA PRO A 345 2.72 13.18 33.46
C PRO A 345 3.62 14.27 34.05
N VAL A 346 3.27 15.52 33.77
CA VAL A 346 3.95 16.70 34.32
C VAL A 346 2.94 17.49 35.13
N SER A 347 3.17 17.64 36.42
CA SER A 347 2.25 18.30 37.34
C SER A 347 2.51 19.81 37.43
N PRO A 348 1.51 20.61 37.84
CA PRO A 348 1.75 22.01 38.18
C PRO A 348 2.89 22.15 39.19
N GLY A 349 3.85 23.03 38.91
CA GLY A 349 5.07 23.23 39.70
C GLY A 349 6.28 22.46 39.17
N ASP A 350 6.09 21.42 38.35
CA ASP A 350 7.20 20.77 37.65
C ASP A 350 7.82 21.72 36.61
N SER A 351 9.08 21.48 36.28
CA SER A 351 9.76 22.19 35.21
C SER A 351 10.14 21.25 34.09
N ILE A 352 10.16 21.75 32.85
CA ILE A 352 10.67 21.01 31.69
C ILE A 352 11.88 21.71 31.08
N ALA A 353 12.84 20.94 30.61
CA ALA A 353 13.92 21.38 29.75
C ALA A 353 13.97 20.52 28.48
N VAL A 354 14.56 21.04 27.41
CA VAL A 354 14.62 20.33 26.12
C VAL A 354 16.06 20.07 25.73
N ARG A 355 16.32 18.82 25.33
CA ARG A 355 17.46 18.45 24.50
C ARG A 355 17.02 18.40 23.04
N LEU A 356 17.66 19.20 22.19
CA LEU A 356 17.47 19.20 20.74
C LEU A 356 18.77 18.77 20.07
N THR A 357 18.74 17.61 19.40
CA THR A 357 19.92 17.03 18.74
C THR A 357 19.70 16.87 17.24
N VAL A 358 20.68 17.26 16.41
CA VAL A 358 20.68 16.98 14.97
C VAL A 358 20.72 15.46 14.75
N LYS A 359 19.59 14.88 14.35
CA LYS A 359 19.44 13.43 14.22
C LYS A 359 19.89 12.92 12.86
N LYS A 360 19.38 13.53 11.79
CA LYS A 360 19.63 13.07 10.41
C LYS A 360 19.56 14.25 9.46
N LYS A 361 20.33 14.17 8.39
CA LYS A 361 20.32 15.16 7.30
C LYS A 361 20.05 14.46 5.98
N THR A 362 19.09 14.95 5.21
CA THR A 362 18.76 14.43 3.87
C THR A 362 18.72 15.58 2.88
N PRO A 363 19.68 15.69 1.94
CA PRO A 363 19.60 16.66 0.86
C PRO A 363 18.33 16.42 0.04
N ARG A 364 17.59 17.48 -0.30
CA ARG A 364 16.37 17.40 -1.12
C ARG A 364 16.59 18.02 -2.49
N THR A 365 17.21 19.19 -2.53
CA THR A 365 17.63 19.89 -3.75
C THR A 365 18.98 20.57 -3.51
N ASP A 366 19.49 21.27 -4.51
CA ASP A 366 20.70 22.11 -4.36
C ASP A 366 20.47 23.33 -3.45
N SER A 367 19.21 23.72 -3.21
CA SER A 367 18.85 24.91 -2.44
C SER A 367 18.45 24.63 -0.99
N TYR A 368 17.97 23.42 -0.68
CA TYR A 368 17.61 23.06 0.69
C TYR A 368 17.75 21.55 0.98
N GLY A 369 17.89 21.23 2.26
CA GLY A 369 17.83 19.87 2.79
C GLY A 369 16.84 19.75 3.95
N GLU A 370 16.42 18.52 4.22
CA GLU A 370 15.65 18.18 5.41
C GLU A 370 16.59 17.83 6.56
N VAL A 371 16.38 18.45 7.71
CA VAL A 371 17.03 18.08 8.97
C VAL A 371 15.98 17.47 9.88
N ARG A 372 16.24 16.24 10.33
CA ARG A 372 15.48 15.63 11.42
C ARG A 372 16.21 15.86 12.72
N TRP A 373 15.46 16.17 13.75
CA TRP A 373 15.97 16.41 15.10
C TRP A 373 15.38 15.40 16.06
N ASN A 374 16.19 14.90 16.99
CA ASN A 374 15.66 14.21 18.16
C ASN A 374 15.36 15.26 19.23
N VAL A 375 14.09 15.36 19.62
CA VAL A 375 13.65 16.25 20.69
C VAL A 375 13.29 15.42 21.89
N THR A 376 13.90 15.72 23.03
CA THR A 376 13.62 15.04 24.30
C THR A 376 13.35 16.08 25.39
N LEU A 377 12.21 15.94 26.06
CA LEU A 377 11.84 16.76 27.19
C LEU A 377 12.15 15.99 28.47
N THR A 378 12.82 16.65 29.42
CA THR A 378 13.08 16.10 30.76
C THR A 378 12.52 17.00 31.84
N ASN A 379 12.11 16.43 32.96
CA ASN A 379 11.70 17.20 34.14
C ASN A 379 12.90 17.64 35.00
N GLN A 380 12.64 18.29 36.14
CA GLN A 380 13.67 18.70 37.11
C GLN A 380 14.51 17.54 37.68
N ASP A 381 13.98 16.32 37.70
CA ASP A 381 14.65 15.13 38.22
C ASP A 381 15.47 14.41 37.13
N GLY A 382 15.48 14.94 35.91
CA GLY A 382 16.13 14.33 34.75
C GLY A 382 15.31 13.20 34.10
N ASP A 383 14.07 12.99 34.55
CA ASP A 383 13.18 12.00 33.97
C ASP A 383 12.67 12.46 32.60
N GLU A 384 12.68 11.55 31.63
CA GLU A 384 12.11 11.83 30.32
C GLU A 384 10.57 11.86 30.35
N VAL A 385 10.00 13.02 30.03
CA VAL A 385 8.54 13.24 30.05
C VAL A 385 7.92 13.14 28.66
N ALA A 386 8.65 13.50 27.61
CA ALA A 386 8.21 13.33 26.23
C ALA A 386 9.39 13.25 25.27
N GLN A 387 9.17 12.60 24.12
CA GLN A 387 10.13 12.55 23.03
C GLN A 387 9.41 12.47 21.68
N TYR A 388 10.03 13.09 20.68
CA TYR A 388 9.57 13.08 19.29
C TYR A 388 10.70 13.41 18.32
N GLU A 389 10.45 13.21 17.04
CA GLU A 389 11.28 13.75 15.97
C GLU A 389 10.65 15.00 15.39
N LEU A 390 11.47 16.04 15.17
CA LEU A 390 11.09 17.27 14.49
C LEU A 390 11.66 17.27 13.07
N HIS A 391 10.87 17.70 12.08
CA HIS A 391 11.32 17.79 10.68
C HIS A 391 11.39 19.26 10.23
N THR A 392 12.59 19.74 9.92
CA THR A 392 12.78 21.10 9.39
C THR A 392 13.34 21.07 7.97
N MET A 393 12.96 22.06 7.18
CA MET A 393 13.63 22.41 5.93
C MET A 393 14.66 23.49 6.20
N ASN A 394 15.90 23.28 5.79
CA ASN A 394 17.01 24.21 5.99
C ASN A 394 17.66 24.58 4.66
N LEU A 395 17.97 25.86 4.45
CA LEU A 395 18.74 26.34 3.30
C LEU A 395 20.14 25.70 3.27
N CYS A 396 20.62 25.38 2.06
CA CYS A 396 21.96 24.89 1.81
C CYS A 396 23.06 25.95 2.02
#